data_AF-A0A3S6A8E8-F1
#
_entry.id   AF-A0A3S6A8E8-F1
#
_cell.length_a   1.000
_cell.length_b   1.000
_cell.length_c   1.000
_cell.angle_alpha   90.00
_cell.angle_beta   90.00
_cell.angle_gamma   90.00
#
_symmetry.space_group_name_H-M   'P 1'
#
loop_
_entity.id
_entity.type
_entity.pdbx_description
1 polymer ?
#
loop_
_entity_poly.entity_id
_entity_poly.type
_entity_poly.pdbx_seq_one_letter_code
_entity_poly.pdbx_strand_id
1 'polypeptide(L)'
;HTDSNSPVDKYSYLGMSVTGGRFFGHMSYAAGAPRSEGHGQVVIFDKSTDNPMPVHSILDGEQFGSSFGYELTTADVNGDHRPDLIVAAPLYFTKTEGGAVYVYQNNQDTLPTKYTLKLTGPLESRFGLALANIGDLNKDNCEDLAVGAPYEGNGVVYIYLGSRQGLNSKPAQKILASELGGAVPNGQPIRTFGISISGNTDLDDNSYPDVVIGAFNSSAAVILLARPIISIQTSVQREELRNMDPNRPGCLADPASNLTCFTFRACCSIDPYDEKNKELRLAYSVEAETFDHLKKFSRVFFFDRDNKRTNVLSRVVKVHTDGRTECQAVTGYIKSNTRDIQTPVRFRLKYSLEEPPLAESALVRLNPILDQTQAHVDFEGTFQKDCGDDDLCESNL
;
A
#
# COMPACT_ATOMS: atom_id res chain seq x y z
N HIS A 1 -7.23 15.89 43.85
CA HIS A 1 -5.86 15.87 43.28
C HIS A 1 -5.16 17.15 43.72
N THR A 2 -4.17 17.06 44.60
CA THR A 2 -3.24 18.16 44.87
C THR A 2 -2.24 18.22 43.72
N ASP A 3 -1.95 19.41 43.20
CA ASP A 3 -1.09 19.63 42.02
C ASP A 3 0.34 19.08 42.15
N SER A 4 0.78 18.71 43.36
CA SER A 4 2.13 18.25 43.65
C SER A 4 2.52 16.90 43.01
N ASN A 5 1.55 16.10 42.57
CA ASN A 5 1.79 14.72 42.12
C ASN A 5 1.51 14.54 40.61
N SER A 6 1.20 15.60 39.89
CA SER A 6 1.02 15.55 38.43
C SER A 6 2.38 15.43 37.75
N PRO A 7 2.57 14.52 36.77
CA PRO A 7 3.84 14.40 36.06
C PRO A 7 4.07 15.49 35.02
N VAL A 8 3.07 16.34 34.79
CA VAL A 8 3.10 17.45 33.85
C VAL A 8 2.52 18.70 34.51
N ASP A 9 2.88 19.84 33.97
CA ASP A 9 2.41 21.15 34.41
C ASP A 9 0.88 21.31 34.38
N LYS A 10 0.41 22.35 35.10
CA LYS A 10 -1.00 22.74 35.06
C LYS A 10 -1.39 23.15 33.64
N TYR A 11 -2.63 22.82 33.27
CA TYR A 11 -3.21 23.15 31.95
C TYR A 11 -2.53 22.44 30.77
N SER A 12 -1.74 21.38 31.02
CA SER A 12 -1.13 20.54 29.98
C SER A 12 -2.10 19.61 29.26
N TYR A 13 -3.33 19.46 29.77
CA TYR A 13 -4.40 18.61 29.23
C TYR A 13 -4.02 17.11 29.19
N LEU A 14 -3.33 16.63 30.24
CA LEU A 14 -3.08 15.20 30.39
C LEU A 14 -4.38 14.40 30.35
N GLY A 15 -4.42 13.37 29.51
CA GLY A 15 -5.60 12.55 29.28
C GLY A 15 -6.52 13.08 28.18
N MET A 16 -6.08 14.06 27.38
CA MET A 16 -6.77 14.50 26.16
C MET A 16 -7.01 13.31 25.22
N SER A 17 -6.02 12.43 25.12
CA SER A 17 -6.06 11.15 24.42
C SER A 17 -5.48 10.07 25.32
N VAL A 18 -5.95 8.84 25.15
CA VAL A 18 -5.48 7.68 25.92
C VAL A 18 -5.41 6.46 25.03
N THR A 19 -4.41 5.62 25.25
CA THR A 19 -4.34 4.28 24.67
C THR A 19 -3.63 3.32 25.63
N GLY A 20 -3.71 2.02 25.36
CA GLY A 20 -3.06 0.99 26.16
C GLY A 20 -2.37 -0.04 25.28
N GLY A 21 -1.28 -0.60 25.81
CA GLY A 21 -0.49 -1.63 25.13
C GLY A 21 0.51 -2.29 26.06
N ARG A 22 1.02 -3.46 25.66
CA ARG A 22 2.15 -4.12 26.34
C ARG A 22 3.48 -3.59 25.81
N PHE A 23 3.80 -2.33 26.09
CA PHE A 23 5.03 -1.71 25.58
C PHE A 23 6.31 -2.26 26.22
N PHE A 24 6.21 -2.77 27.46
CA PHE A 24 7.36 -3.18 28.27
C PHE A 24 7.23 -4.62 28.79
N GLY A 25 6.55 -5.50 28.05
CA GLY A 25 6.20 -6.87 28.47
C GLY A 25 4.99 -6.96 29.40
N HIS A 26 4.60 -5.86 30.05
CA HIS A 26 3.37 -5.71 30.83
C HIS A 26 2.48 -4.59 30.30
N MET A 27 1.20 -4.63 30.69
CA MET A 27 0.23 -3.61 30.31
C MET A 27 0.64 -2.24 30.81
N SER A 28 0.63 -1.27 29.91
CA SER A 28 0.96 0.13 30.17
C SER A 28 -0.09 1.02 29.49
N TYR A 29 -0.24 2.25 29.99
CA TYR A 29 -1.19 3.23 29.46
C TYR A 29 -0.44 4.47 29.02
N ALA A 30 -0.64 4.90 27.78
CA ALA A 30 -0.11 6.17 27.28
C ALA A 30 -1.22 7.22 27.31
N ALA A 31 -0.93 8.40 27.84
CA ALA A 31 -1.84 9.53 27.89
C ALA A 31 -1.19 10.77 27.30
N GLY A 32 -1.91 11.42 26.38
CA GLY A 32 -1.46 12.64 25.72
C GLY A 32 -1.67 13.88 26.58
N ALA A 33 -0.70 14.78 26.56
CA ALA A 33 -0.71 16.09 27.19
C ALA A 33 -0.25 17.16 26.18
N PRO A 34 -1.09 17.50 25.18
CA PRO A 34 -0.67 18.26 23.99
C PRO A 34 -0.25 19.71 24.28
N ARG A 35 -0.54 20.23 25.48
CA ARG A 35 -0.13 21.59 25.89
C ARG A 35 1.09 21.62 26.81
N SER A 36 1.59 20.45 27.24
CA SER A 36 2.74 20.37 28.15
C SER A 36 4.00 20.95 27.51
N GLU A 37 4.76 21.74 28.27
CA GLU A 37 6.02 22.39 27.83
C GLU A 37 5.89 23.20 26.51
N GLY A 38 4.67 23.54 26.10
CA GLY A 38 4.37 24.22 24.84
C GLY A 38 4.56 23.39 23.56
N HIS A 39 5.31 22.28 23.60
CA HIS A 39 5.51 21.37 22.45
C HIS A 39 4.62 20.11 22.49
N GLY A 40 4.03 19.81 23.64
CA GLY A 40 3.22 18.61 23.88
C GLY A 40 4.07 17.43 24.36
N GLN A 41 3.48 16.57 25.18
CA GLN A 41 4.10 15.38 25.74
C GLN A 41 3.14 14.18 25.73
N VAL A 42 3.69 12.97 25.75
CA VAL A 42 2.95 11.74 26.06
C VAL A 42 3.54 11.10 27.31
N VAL A 43 2.72 10.88 28.32
CA VAL A 43 3.12 10.25 29.58
C VAL A 43 2.69 8.79 29.55
N ILE A 44 3.63 7.89 29.81
CA ILE A 44 3.39 6.45 29.84
C ILE A 44 3.40 5.98 31.30
N PHE A 45 2.34 5.31 31.70
CA PHE A 45 2.13 4.78 33.05
C PHE A 45 2.19 3.26 33.03
N ASP A 46 2.84 2.66 34.03
CA ASP A 46 2.73 1.23 34.27
C ASP A 46 1.37 0.91 34.88
N LYS A 47 0.73 -0.19 34.44
CA LYS A 47 -0.50 -0.65 35.07
C LYS A 47 -0.25 -1.01 36.54
N SER A 48 -0.80 -0.20 37.44
CA SER A 48 -0.78 -0.43 38.88
C SER A 48 -2.16 -0.15 39.49
N THR A 49 -2.39 -0.68 40.69
CA THR A 49 -3.51 -0.30 41.57
C THR A 49 -3.22 0.95 42.41
N ASP A 50 -2.00 1.46 42.35
CA ASP A 50 -1.58 2.65 43.09
C ASP A 50 -2.25 3.93 42.57
N ASN A 51 -2.45 4.90 43.45
CA ASN A 51 -2.97 6.22 43.11
C ASN A 51 -2.08 7.31 43.75
N PRO A 52 -1.30 8.07 42.96
CA PRO A 52 -1.25 8.06 41.49
C PRO A 52 -0.57 6.81 40.92
N MET A 53 -0.90 6.47 39.66
CA MET A 53 -0.21 5.41 38.93
C MET A 53 1.25 5.80 38.67
N PRO A 54 2.20 4.87 38.76
CA PRO A 54 3.61 5.14 38.53
C PRO A 54 3.86 5.51 37.06
N VAL A 55 4.62 6.58 36.85
CA VAL A 55 5.08 7.01 35.53
C VAL A 55 6.28 6.16 35.14
N HIS A 56 6.20 5.52 33.98
CA HIS A 56 7.28 4.77 33.39
C HIS A 56 8.25 5.69 32.63
N SER A 57 7.71 6.49 31.71
CA SER A 57 8.48 7.40 30.87
C SER A 57 7.61 8.53 30.30
N ILE A 58 8.27 9.55 29.76
CA ILE A 58 7.64 10.69 29.09
C ILE A 58 8.31 10.86 27.72
N LEU A 59 7.50 11.07 26.69
CA LEU A 59 7.94 11.38 25.33
C LEU A 59 7.65 12.85 25.02
N ASP A 60 8.67 13.56 24.54
CA ASP A 60 8.59 14.99 24.20
C ASP A 60 8.32 15.22 22.71
N GLY A 61 7.38 16.13 22.42
CA GLY A 61 7.17 16.64 21.08
C GLY A 61 8.33 17.52 20.60
N GLU A 62 8.65 17.46 19.30
CA GLU A 62 9.81 18.18 18.75
C GLU A 62 9.55 19.67 18.43
N GLN A 63 8.29 20.08 18.28
CA GLN A 63 7.93 21.42 17.81
C GLN A 63 6.91 22.11 18.71
N PHE A 64 7.23 23.34 19.12
CA PHE A 64 6.33 24.21 19.86
C PHE A 64 5.01 24.45 19.11
N GLY A 65 3.88 24.31 19.79
CA GLY A 65 2.54 24.50 19.23
C GLY A 65 2.03 23.35 18.36
N SER A 66 2.82 22.29 18.15
CA SER A 66 2.42 21.17 17.29
C SER A 66 1.30 20.30 17.86
N SER A 67 1.01 20.44 19.16
CA SER A 67 0.04 19.63 19.91
C SER A 67 0.38 18.13 19.88
N PHE A 68 1.65 17.79 20.09
CA PHE A 68 2.09 16.39 20.18
C PHE A 68 1.38 15.66 21.34
N GLY A 69 0.82 14.49 21.05
CA GLY A 69 -0.04 13.76 21.98
C GLY A 69 -1.52 14.16 21.89
N TYR A 70 -1.95 14.80 20.79
CA TYR A 70 -3.36 15.12 20.58
C TYR A 70 -4.22 13.87 20.41
N GLU A 71 -3.74 12.91 19.61
CA GLU A 71 -4.38 11.62 19.33
C GLU A 71 -3.32 10.51 19.50
N LEU A 72 -3.73 9.34 20.00
CA LEU A 72 -2.86 8.20 20.26
C LEU A 72 -3.52 6.92 19.75
N THR A 73 -2.74 6.00 19.17
CA THR A 73 -3.18 4.62 18.96
C THR A 73 -2.04 3.65 19.23
N THR A 74 -2.39 2.39 19.41
CA THR A 74 -1.46 1.26 19.47
C THR A 74 -1.70 0.34 18.29
N ALA A 75 -0.61 -0.13 17.68
CA ALA A 75 -0.66 -1.12 16.60
C ALA A 75 0.65 -1.91 16.55
N ASP A 76 0.60 -3.19 16.20
CA ASP A 76 1.75 -4.04 15.87
C ASP A 76 2.08 -3.90 14.37
N VAL A 77 2.74 -2.79 14.00
CA VAL A 77 2.92 -2.43 12.58
C VAL A 77 3.98 -3.28 11.87
N ASN A 78 4.72 -4.11 12.62
CA ASN A 78 5.72 -5.05 12.09
C ASN A 78 5.38 -6.53 12.30
N GLY A 79 4.22 -6.82 12.91
CA GLY A 79 3.73 -8.18 13.11
C GLY A 79 4.62 -9.03 14.02
N ASP A 80 5.31 -8.40 14.98
CA ASP A 80 6.22 -9.07 15.91
C ASP A 80 5.59 -9.39 17.27
N HIS A 81 4.28 -9.14 17.38
CA HIS A 81 3.42 -9.30 18.55
C HIS A 81 3.77 -8.38 19.74
N ARG A 82 4.52 -7.31 19.49
CA ARG A 82 4.73 -6.23 20.46
C ARG A 82 4.09 -4.95 19.93
N PRO A 83 3.11 -4.38 20.64
CA PRO A 83 2.43 -3.19 20.15
C PRO A 83 3.38 -1.98 20.14
N ASP A 84 3.34 -1.25 19.04
CA ASP A 84 3.98 0.04 18.84
C ASP A 84 3.08 1.17 19.34
N LEU A 85 3.69 2.30 19.69
CA LEU A 85 2.96 3.51 20.05
C LEU A 85 2.98 4.49 18.89
N ILE A 86 1.82 4.99 18.48
CA ILE A 86 1.68 5.98 17.43
C ILE A 86 1.07 7.25 18.02
N VAL A 87 1.73 8.39 17.77
CA VAL A 87 1.41 9.67 18.39
C VAL A 87 1.20 10.73 17.32
N ALA A 88 0.08 11.44 17.37
CA ALA A 88 -0.19 12.53 16.45
C ALA A 88 0.15 13.91 17.03
N ALA A 89 0.55 14.82 16.12
CA ALA A 89 0.73 16.24 16.35
C ALA A 89 0.04 17.02 15.18
N PRO A 90 -1.29 17.14 15.19
CA PRO A 90 -2.05 17.66 14.05
C PRO A 90 -1.82 19.15 13.76
N LEU A 91 -1.21 19.89 14.69
CA LEU A 91 -0.82 21.29 14.50
C LEU A 91 0.67 21.45 14.16
N TYR A 92 1.41 20.36 13.94
CA TYR A 92 2.75 20.42 13.38
C TYR A 92 2.73 21.20 12.06
N PHE A 93 3.73 22.03 11.80
CA PHE A 93 3.78 22.80 10.57
C PHE A 93 5.21 23.02 10.08
N THR A 94 5.36 23.06 8.76
CA THR A 94 6.52 23.62 8.07
C THR A 94 6.04 24.58 6.99
N LYS A 95 6.92 25.02 6.08
CA LYS A 95 6.51 25.84 4.94
C LYS A 95 5.62 25.09 3.94
N THR A 96 5.66 23.75 3.95
CA THR A 96 5.00 22.90 2.95
C THR A 96 4.16 21.78 3.56
N GLU A 97 4.28 21.53 4.85
CA GLU A 97 3.64 20.41 5.53
C GLU A 97 2.75 20.90 6.68
N GLY A 98 1.68 20.15 6.94
CA GLY A 98 0.71 20.43 8.01
C GLY A 98 0.23 19.13 8.66
N GLY A 99 0.39 19.05 9.97
CA GLY A 99 0.17 17.85 10.76
C GLY A 99 1.29 16.81 10.63
N ALA A 100 1.49 16.05 11.70
CA ALA A 100 2.46 14.96 11.75
C ALA A 100 1.95 13.79 12.58
N VAL A 101 2.42 12.60 12.25
CA VAL A 101 2.22 11.36 13.01
C VAL A 101 3.59 10.70 13.22
N TYR A 102 3.88 10.33 14.46
CA TYR A 102 5.14 9.75 14.89
C TYR A 102 4.92 8.30 15.30
N VAL A 103 5.75 7.39 14.80
CA VAL A 103 5.73 5.97 15.15
C VAL A 103 6.90 5.68 16.07
N TYR A 104 6.61 5.13 17.23
CA TYR A 104 7.58 4.61 18.19
C TYR A 104 7.48 3.09 18.14
N GLN A 105 8.23 2.49 17.21
CA GLN A 105 8.22 1.05 17.04
C GLN A 105 8.93 0.38 18.22
N ASN A 106 8.24 -0.56 18.86
CA ASN A 106 8.74 -1.36 19.95
C ASN A 106 9.90 -2.21 19.48
N ASN A 107 10.94 -2.30 20.30
CA ASN A 107 12.06 -3.19 20.06
C ASN A 107 12.29 -4.05 21.31
N GLN A 108 11.84 -5.30 21.26
CA GLN A 108 12.03 -6.28 22.34
C GLN A 108 11.51 -5.81 23.70
N ASP A 109 10.22 -5.48 23.76
CA ASP A 109 9.54 -5.00 24.98
C ASP A 109 10.20 -3.71 25.54
N THR A 110 10.72 -2.88 24.63
CA THR A 110 11.30 -1.59 24.95
C THR A 110 10.80 -0.57 23.93
N LEU A 111 10.00 0.38 24.39
CA LEU A 111 9.60 1.51 23.58
C LEU A 111 10.73 2.54 23.52
N PRO A 112 11.23 2.93 22.33
CA PRO A 112 12.30 3.91 22.22
C PRO A 112 11.83 5.31 22.63
N THR A 113 12.75 6.17 23.07
CA THR A 113 12.45 7.58 23.38
C THR A 113 12.41 8.47 22.13
N LYS A 114 12.94 7.98 21.01
CA LYS A 114 12.88 8.63 19.69
C LYS A 114 11.97 7.83 18.78
N TYR A 115 11.19 8.53 17.96
CA TYR A 115 10.39 7.90 16.92
C TYR A 115 11.30 7.22 15.87
N THR A 116 10.81 6.13 15.31
CA THR A 116 11.46 5.40 14.20
C THR A 116 10.99 5.91 12.84
N LEU A 117 9.77 6.45 12.77
CA LEU A 117 9.20 7.03 11.57
C LEU A 117 8.37 8.28 11.92
N LYS A 118 8.41 9.26 11.02
CA LYS A 118 7.56 10.45 11.05
C LYS A 118 6.87 10.59 9.70
N LEU A 119 5.54 10.67 9.73
CA LEU A 119 4.69 10.95 8.59
C LEU A 119 4.23 12.41 8.68
N THR A 120 4.19 13.09 7.55
CA THR A 120 3.71 14.48 7.44
C THR A 120 2.63 14.59 6.38
N GLY A 121 1.66 15.48 6.63
CA GLY A 121 0.59 15.77 5.69
C GLY A 121 0.78 17.06 4.91
N PRO A 122 -0.09 17.33 3.93
CA PRO A 122 -0.12 18.61 3.21
C PRO A 122 -0.36 19.80 4.14
N LEU A 123 0.08 20.98 3.73
CA LEU A 123 -0.15 22.23 4.45
C LEU A 123 -1.64 22.41 4.82
N GLU A 124 -1.91 22.89 6.04
CA GLU A 124 -3.26 23.16 6.58
C GLU A 124 -4.23 21.96 6.65
N SER A 125 -3.80 20.75 6.29
CA SER A 125 -4.64 19.54 6.28
C SER A 125 -5.05 19.04 7.67
N ARG A 126 -4.25 19.41 8.68
CA ARG A 126 -4.24 18.83 10.03
C ARG A 126 -4.15 17.29 10.00
N PHE A 127 -3.23 16.78 9.21
CA PHE A 127 -2.93 15.35 9.17
C PHE A 127 -2.60 14.80 10.57
N GLY A 128 -3.22 13.69 10.94
CA GLY A 128 -3.13 13.11 12.28
C GLY A 128 -4.18 13.64 13.25
N LEU A 129 -5.17 14.41 12.81
CA LEU A 129 -6.26 14.87 13.69
C LEU A 129 -7.15 13.70 14.14
N ALA A 130 -7.27 12.68 13.30
CA ALA A 130 -7.81 11.37 13.65
C ALA A 130 -6.79 10.30 13.27
N LEU A 131 -6.70 9.26 14.09
CA LEU A 131 -5.75 8.18 13.93
C LEU A 131 -6.43 6.90 14.42
N ALA A 132 -6.35 5.82 13.65
CA ALA A 132 -6.90 4.53 14.04
C ALA A 132 -6.01 3.39 13.59
N ASN A 133 -5.82 2.41 14.47
CA ASN A 133 -5.45 1.05 14.08
C ASN A 133 -6.67 0.43 13.39
N ILE A 134 -6.51 0.06 12.11
CA ILE A 134 -7.57 -0.52 11.29
C ILE A 134 -7.45 -2.03 11.14
N GLY A 135 -6.56 -2.67 11.90
CA GLY A 135 -6.28 -4.09 11.82
C GLY A 135 -5.39 -4.43 10.62
N ASP A 136 -5.31 -5.70 10.29
CA ASP A 136 -4.57 -6.20 9.13
C ASP A 136 -5.49 -6.21 7.89
N LEU A 137 -5.48 -5.12 7.12
CA LEU A 137 -6.35 -4.90 5.97
C LEU A 137 -5.93 -5.73 4.77
N ASN A 138 -4.62 -6.02 4.64
CA ASN A 138 -4.07 -6.78 3.51
C ASN A 138 -3.76 -8.26 3.80
N LYS A 139 -3.96 -8.72 5.04
CA LYS A 139 -3.69 -10.07 5.55
C LYS A 139 -2.21 -10.47 5.50
N ASP A 140 -1.30 -9.52 5.72
CA ASP A 140 0.15 -9.79 5.76
C ASP A 140 0.70 -10.10 7.17
N ASN A 141 -0.18 -10.10 8.18
CA ASN A 141 0.07 -10.24 9.62
C ASN A 141 0.77 -9.02 10.25
N CYS A 142 0.74 -7.86 9.62
CA CYS A 142 1.11 -6.59 10.22
C CYS A 142 -0.15 -5.71 10.34
N GLU A 143 -0.29 -4.98 11.44
CA GLU A 143 -1.43 -4.07 11.60
C GLU A 143 -1.22 -2.78 10.80
N ASP A 144 -2.31 -2.29 10.21
CA ASP A 144 -2.36 -1.13 9.35
C ASP A 144 -2.96 0.09 10.06
N LEU A 145 -2.68 1.28 9.54
CA LEU A 145 -3.14 2.54 10.11
C LEU A 145 -3.96 3.36 9.12
N ALA A 146 -5.03 3.97 9.63
CA ALA A 146 -5.73 5.06 8.96
C ALA A 146 -5.42 6.39 9.64
N VAL A 147 -5.07 7.40 8.83
CA VAL A 147 -4.77 8.75 9.28
C VAL A 147 -5.69 9.76 8.61
N GLY A 148 -6.40 10.54 9.43
CA GLY A 148 -7.32 11.58 8.99
C GLY A 148 -6.64 12.92 8.72
N ALA A 149 -7.03 13.55 7.62
CA ALA A 149 -6.65 14.90 7.21
C ALA A 149 -7.94 15.67 6.80
N PRO A 150 -8.82 15.99 7.77
CA PRO A 150 -10.18 16.45 7.49
C PRO A 150 -10.27 17.84 6.85
N TYR A 151 -9.17 18.59 6.83
CA TYR A 151 -9.09 19.92 6.22
C TYR A 151 -8.30 19.94 4.91
N GLU A 152 -7.84 18.78 4.42
CA GLU A 152 -7.35 18.68 3.04
C GLU A 152 -8.55 18.66 2.08
N GLY A 153 -8.85 19.81 1.47
CA GLY A 153 -10.03 19.96 0.62
C GLY A 153 -11.33 19.73 1.41
N ASN A 154 -12.08 18.69 1.07
CA ASN A 154 -13.30 18.29 1.78
C ASN A 154 -13.05 17.24 2.89
N GLY A 155 -11.79 16.82 3.04
CA GLY A 155 -11.36 15.78 3.97
C GLY A 155 -10.81 14.57 3.22
N VAL A 156 -9.72 14.04 3.75
CA VAL A 156 -8.98 12.90 3.21
C VAL A 156 -8.67 11.91 4.33
N VAL A 157 -8.71 10.62 4.02
CA VAL A 157 -8.15 9.56 4.86
C VAL A 157 -7.05 8.84 4.10
N TYR A 158 -5.92 8.66 4.77
CA TYR A 158 -4.75 7.95 4.26
C TYR A 158 -4.66 6.58 4.91
N ILE A 159 -4.45 5.54 4.10
CA ILE A 159 -4.22 4.18 4.57
C ILE A 159 -2.73 3.86 4.43
N TYR A 160 -2.10 3.51 5.54
CA TYR A 160 -0.71 3.12 5.62
C TYR A 160 -0.62 1.65 6.02
N LEU A 161 0.05 0.85 5.19
CA LEU A 161 0.21 -0.56 5.47
C LEU A 161 1.40 -0.82 6.40
N GLY A 162 1.24 -1.75 7.33
CA GLY A 162 2.33 -2.36 8.06
C GLY A 162 3.27 -3.14 7.15
N SER A 163 4.40 -3.56 7.69
CA SER A 163 5.32 -4.48 7.03
C SER A 163 6.29 -5.05 8.06
N ARG A 164 6.97 -6.15 7.76
CA ARG A 164 8.00 -6.71 8.67
C ARG A 164 9.10 -5.74 9.07
N GLN A 165 9.29 -4.64 8.33
CA GLN A 165 10.26 -3.59 8.65
C GLN A 165 9.67 -2.43 9.47
N GLY A 166 8.36 -2.43 9.74
CA GLY A 166 7.60 -1.35 10.34
C GLY A 166 6.57 -0.75 9.37
N LEU A 167 5.93 0.34 9.78
CA LEU A 167 4.93 1.03 8.97
C LEU A 167 5.56 1.58 7.68
N ASN A 168 4.90 1.38 6.54
CA ASN A 168 5.33 1.97 5.28
C ASN A 168 5.21 3.49 5.31
N SER A 169 6.23 4.20 4.84
CA SER A 169 6.24 5.67 4.84
C SER A 169 5.34 6.30 3.77
N LYS A 170 4.94 5.53 2.75
CA LYS A 170 4.04 5.94 1.69
C LYS A 170 2.66 5.33 1.93
N PRO A 171 1.58 6.11 1.79
CA PRO A 171 0.23 5.55 1.90
C PRO A 171 -0.03 4.60 0.74
N ALA A 172 -0.62 3.45 1.04
CA ALA A 172 -1.07 2.49 0.03
C ALA A 172 -2.36 2.97 -0.67
N GLN A 173 -3.19 3.72 0.06
CA GLN A 173 -4.40 4.31 -0.48
C GLN A 173 -4.64 5.71 0.10
N LYS A 174 -5.11 6.62 -0.75
CA LYS A 174 -5.57 7.96 -0.36
C LYS A 174 -7.04 8.07 -0.76
N ILE A 175 -7.92 8.28 0.20
CA ILE A 175 -9.37 8.29 -0.01
C ILE A 175 -9.87 9.71 0.15
N LEU A 176 -10.31 10.32 -0.95
CA LEU A 176 -10.81 11.68 -0.97
C LEU A 176 -12.32 11.68 -0.79
N ALA A 177 -12.85 12.55 0.08
CA ALA A 177 -14.30 12.71 0.23
C ALA A 177 -15.01 13.06 -1.09
N SER A 178 -14.32 13.75 -2.00
CA SER A 178 -14.84 14.12 -3.33
C SER A 178 -15.03 12.92 -4.28
N GLU A 179 -14.37 11.80 -4.03
CA GLU A 179 -14.41 10.61 -4.89
C GLU A 179 -15.50 9.61 -4.47
N LEU A 180 -16.09 9.79 -3.27
CA LEU A 180 -17.08 8.86 -2.72
C LEU A 180 -18.42 8.87 -3.47
N GLY A 181 -18.65 9.80 -4.40
CA GLY A 181 -19.86 9.88 -5.24
C GLY A 181 -21.18 10.17 -4.49
N GLY A 182 -21.21 9.97 -3.17
CA GLY A 182 -22.34 10.21 -2.30
C GLY A 182 -22.34 11.65 -1.80
N ALA A 183 -23.26 12.45 -2.33
CA ALA A 183 -23.73 13.59 -1.57
C ALA A 183 -24.48 13.09 -0.33
N VAL A 184 -24.37 13.79 0.80
CA VAL A 184 -25.33 13.62 1.89
C VAL A 184 -26.76 13.83 1.35
N PRO A 185 -27.83 13.30 2.00
CA PRO A 185 -29.20 13.27 1.46
C PRO A 185 -29.74 14.57 0.84
N ASN A 186 -29.14 15.72 1.17
CA ASN A 186 -29.46 17.04 0.64
C ASN A 186 -28.64 17.45 -0.61
N GLY A 187 -27.91 16.55 -1.25
CA GLY A 187 -27.09 16.86 -2.44
C GLY A 187 -25.79 17.63 -2.15
N GLN A 188 -25.41 17.80 -0.87
CA GLN A 188 -24.20 18.51 -0.49
C GLN A 188 -22.97 17.58 -0.46
N PRO A 189 -21.77 18.09 -0.78
CA PRO A 189 -20.54 17.33 -0.63
C PRO A 189 -20.27 17.02 0.85
N ILE A 190 -19.71 15.85 1.11
CA ILE A 190 -19.20 15.48 2.44
C ILE A 190 -18.06 16.44 2.80
N ARG A 191 -18.05 16.95 4.04
CA ARG A 191 -17.03 17.85 4.58
C ARG A 191 -16.50 17.31 5.89
N THR A 192 -15.26 17.66 6.25
CA THR A 192 -14.57 17.17 7.45
C THR A 192 -14.48 15.64 7.52
N PHE A 193 -14.45 14.99 6.36
CA PHE A 193 -14.25 13.55 6.26
C PHE A 193 -12.89 13.18 6.82
N GLY A 194 -12.83 12.19 7.72
CA GLY A 194 -11.60 11.82 8.41
C GLY A 194 -11.36 12.58 9.72
N ILE A 195 -12.40 13.22 10.28
CA ILE A 195 -12.31 13.88 11.60
C ILE A 195 -12.33 12.90 12.78
N SER A 196 -12.89 11.71 12.56
CA SER A 196 -12.85 10.57 13.46
C SER A 196 -12.82 9.31 12.63
N ILE A 197 -12.10 8.30 13.09
CA ILE A 197 -11.93 7.03 12.38
C ILE A 197 -12.02 5.90 13.40
N SER A 198 -12.72 4.83 13.04
CA SER A 198 -12.72 3.56 13.77
C SER A 198 -12.58 2.44 12.76
N GLY A 199 -11.79 1.42 13.08
CA GLY A 199 -11.64 0.25 12.20
C GLY A 199 -11.40 -1.01 13.01
N ASN A 200 -10.70 -1.99 12.39
CA ASN A 200 -10.39 -3.28 13.00
C ASN A 200 -11.64 -4.09 13.39
N THR A 201 -12.70 -3.99 12.57
CA THR A 201 -13.93 -4.76 12.74
C THR A 201 -14.49 -5.10 11.38
N ASP A 202 -14.70 -6.38 11.13
CA ASP A 202 -15.42 -6.87 9.94
C ASP A 202 -16.92 -6.67 10.13
N LEU A 203 -17.54 -5.87 9.26
CA LEU A 203 -18.95 -5.48 9.30
C LEU A 203 -19.80 -6.23 8.28
N ASP A 204 -19.19 -6.89 7.29
CA ASP A 204 -19.87 -7.58 6.19
C ASP A 204 -19.59 -9.10 6.11
N ASP A 205 -18.86 -9.64 7.09
CA ASP A 205 -18.52 -11.06 7.26
C ASP A 205 -17.67 -11.60 6.08
N ASN A 206 -16.85 -10.74 5.49
CA ASN A 206 -15.91 -11.12 4.42
C ASN A 206 -14.50 -11.51 4.94
N SER A 207 -14.33 -11.50 6.27
CA SER A 207 -13.09 -11.75 7.01
C SER A 207 -11.99 -10.70 6.83
N TYR A 208 -12.29 -9.50 6.35
CA TYR A 208 -11.37 -8.37 6.32
C TYR A 208 -11.91 -7.25 7.23
N PRO A 209 -11.04 -6.51 7.93
CA PRO A 209 -11.49 -5.41 8.77
C PRO A 209 -11.97 -4.23 7.93
N ASP A 210 -13.10 -3.65 8.31
CA ASP A 210 -13.68 -2.47 7.67
C ASP A 210 -13.35 -1.19 8.43
N VAL A 211 -13.64 -0.04 7.80
CA VAL A 211 -13.33 1.28 8.35
C VAL A 211 -14.56 2.18 8.35
N VAL A 212 -14.85 2.79 9.48
CA VAL A 212 -15.91 3.79 9.67
C VAL A 212 -15.28 5.17 9.87
N ILE A 213 -15.73 6.14 9.08
CA ILE A 213 -15.14 7.48 9.02
C ILE A 213 -16.22 8.54 9.30
N GLY A 214 -15.96 9.39 10.29
CA GLY A 214 -16.82 10.51 10.63
C GLY A 214 -16.63 11.72 9.71
N ALA A 215 -17.72 12.44 9.47
CA ALA A 215 -17.78 13.70 8.75
C ALA A 215 -18.80 14.64 9.42
N PHE A 216 -18.45 15.14 10.60
CA PHE A 216 -19.41 15.79 11.51
C PHE A 216 -20.07 17.05 10.93
N ASN A 217 -19.35 17.87 10.15
CA ASN A 217 -19.94 19.05 9.50
C ASN A 217 -21.02 18.69 8.47
N SER A 218 -21.02 17.45 7.99
CA SER A 218 -22.05 16.91 7.11
C SER A 218 -23.08 16.07 7.87
N SER A 219 -22.98 15.96 9.20
CA SER A 219 -23.81 15.06 10.04
C SER A 219 -23.83 13.63 9.50
N ALA A 220 -22.68 13.16 9.01
CA ALA A 220 -22.56 11.88 8.31
C ALA A 220 -21.44 11.01 8.89
N ALA A 221 -21.63 9.70 8.74
CA ALA A 221 -20.59 8.69 8.88
C ALA A 221 -20.56 7.86 7.59
N VAL A 222 -19.36 7.53 7.13
CA VAL A 222 -19.13 6.73 5.92
C VAL A 222 -18.54 5.40 6.36
N ILE A 223 -19.10 4.31 5.86
CA ILE A 223 -18.54 2.96 6.05
C ILE A 223 -17.83 2.59 4.75
N LEU A 224 -16.57 2.20 4.86
CA LEU A 224 -15.77 1.66 3.76
C LEU A 224 -15.51 0.20 4.05
N LEU A 225 -16.03 -0.66 3.18
CA LEU A 225 -15.88 -2.10 3.29
C LEU A 225 -14.62 -2.55 2.55
N ALA A 226 -13.81 -3.37 3.20
CA ALA A 226 -12.58 -3.91 2.64
C ALA A 226 -12.91 -4.96 1.57
N ARG A 227 -12.16 -4.94 0.47
CA ARG A 227 -12.34 -5.92 -0.61
C ARG A 227 -11.44 -7.13 -0.34
N PRO A 228 -11.92 -8.36 -0.53
CA PRO A 228 -11.05 -9.53 -0.41
C PRO A 228 -9.89 -9.49 -1.42
N ILE A 229 -8.71 -9.86 -0.97
CA ILE A 229 -7.48 -9.84 -1.79
C ILE A 229 -7.22 -11.22 -2.36
N ILE A 230 -6.90 -11.25 -3.65
CA ILE A 230 -6.51 -12.45 -4.37
C ILE A 230 -5.01 -12.39 -4.66
N SER A 231 -4.29 -13.36 -4.11
CA SER A 231 -2.86 -13.58 -4.38
C SER A 231 -2.69 -14.24 -5.75
N ILE A 232 -1.86 -13.61 -6.59
CA ILE A 232 -1.53 -14.09 -7.92
C ILE A 232 -0.04 -14.29 -8.03
N GLN A 233 0.38 -15.52 -8.31
CA GLN A 233 1.78 -15.80 -8.57
C GLN A 233 2.02 -15.68 -10.08
N THR A 234 2.89 -14.76 -10.47
CA THR A 234 3.20 -14.50 -11.87
C THR A 234 4.62 -14.99 -12.20
N SER A 235 4.77 -15.66 -13.33
CA SER A 235 6.06 -16.17 -13.78
C SER A 235 6.17 -16.11 -15.30
N VAL A 236 7.41 -16.15 -15.81
CA VAL A 236 7.68 -16.10 -17.25
C VAL A 236 8.65 -17.22 -17.61
N GLN A 237 8.28 -18.07 -18.56
CA GLN A 237 9.17 -19.07 -19.15
C GLN A 237 9.90 -18.41 -20.33
N ARG A 238 11.22 -18.26 -20.20
CA ARG A 238 12.07 -17.36 -21.00
C ARG A 238 13.03 -18.09 -21.95
N GLU A 239 12.73 -19.34 -22.28
CA GLU A 239 13.66 -20.22 -23.00
C GLU A 239 14.10 -19.63 -24.35
N GLU A 240 13.20 -18.99 -25.11
CA GLU A 240 13.55 -18.34 -26.39
C GLU A 240 13.86 -16.84 -26.27
N LEU A 241 13.87 -16.27 -25.06
CA LEU A 241 14.26 -14.87 -24.83
C LEU A 241 15.76 -14.69 -24.64
N ARG A 242 16.51 -15.79 -24.61
CA ARG A 242 17.97 -15.78 -24.57
C ARG A 242 18.51 -15.92 -25.99
N ASN A 243 19.58 -15.19 -26.29
CA ASN A 243 20.27 -15.27 -27.57
C ASN A 243 19.38 -15.02 -28.79
N MET A 244 18.55 -13.97 -28.75
CA MET A 244 17.74 -13.55 -29.90
C MET A 244 18.65 -13.04 -31.03
N ASP A 245 18.67 -13.73 -32.18
CA ASP A 245 19.39 -13.28 -33.37
C ASP A 245 18.53 -12.30 -34.19
N PRO A 246 18.84 -10.99 -34.21
CA PRO A 246 18.05 -9.99 -34.93
C PRO A 246 18.03 -10.21 -36.46
N ASN A 247 18.96 -10.99 -37.02
CA ASN A 247 19.10 -11.21 -38.46
C ASN A 247 18.45 -12.50 -38.96
N ARG A 248 17.96 -13.36 -38.05
CA ARG A 248 17.31 -14.62 -38.41
C ARG A 248 15.79 -14.44 -38.52
N PRO A 249 15.21 -14.52 -39.72
CA PRO A 249 13.76 -14.44 -39.87
C PRO A 249 13.05 -15.66 -39.28
N GLY A 250 11.87 -15.43 -38.71
CA GLY A 250 11.00 -16.46 -38.14
C GLY A 250 11.36 -16.90 -36.72
N CYS A 251 10.45 -17.66 -36.12
CA CYS A 251 10.60 -18.28 -34.80
C CYS A 251 9.73 -19.54 -34.73
N LEU A 252 9.77 -20.27 -33.60
CA LEU A 252 9.00 -21.52 -33.45
C LEU A 252 7.50 -21.33 -33.65
N ALA A 253 6.95 -20.19 -33.23
CA ALA A 253 5.53 -19.87 -33.37
C ALA A 253 5.14 -19.34 -34.77
N ASP A 254 6.09 -18.74 -35.50
CA ASP A 254 5.86 -18.17 -36.84
C ASP A 254 7.09 -18.42 -37.74
N PRO A 255 7.30 -19.66 -38.23
CA PRO A 255 8.51 -20.03 -38.97
C PRO A 255 8.58 -19.42 -40.37
N ALA A 256 7.44 -19.03 -40.94
CA ALA A 256 7.33 -18.49 -42.30
C ALA A 256 7.42 -16.95 -42.35
N SER A 257 7.58 -16.30 -41.21
CA SER A 257 7.69 -14.84 -41.12
C SER A 257 8.98 -14.33 -41.76
N ASN A 258 8.89 -13.27 -42.54
CA ASN A 258 10.06 -12.51 -43.00
C ASN A 258 10.64 -11.59 -41.90
N LEU A 259 10.02 -11.58 -40.73
CA LEU A 259 10.43 -10.79 -39.57
C LEU A 259 11.06 -11.72 -38.53
N THR A 260 12.09 -11.23 -37.86
CA THR A 260 12.66 -11.91 -36.69
C THR A 260 11.66 -11.87 -35.55
N CYS A 261 11.32 -13.04 -35.00
CA CYS A 261 10.42 -13.16 -33.86
C CYS A 261 10.99 -14.04 -32.76
N PHE A 262 10.33 -14.04 -31.62
CA PHE A 262 10.65 -14.88 -30.47
C PHE A 262 9.36 -15.17 -29.70
N THR A 263 9.33 -16.29 -28.96
CA THR A 263 8.16 -16.66 -28.16
C THR A 263 8.55 -16.84 -26.70
N PHE A 264 7.67 -16.42 -25.79
CA PHE A 264 7.80 -16.76 -24.38
C PHE A 264 6.43 -17.07 -23.81
N ARG A 265 6.39 -17.70 -22.63
CA ARG A 265 5.13 -18.03 -21.97
C ARG A 265 4.95 -17.19 -20.72
N ALA A 266 3.89 -16.40 -20.70
CA ALA A 266 3.44 -15.65 -19.54
C ALA A 266 2.52 -16.56 -18.73
N CYS A 267 2.92 -16.89 -17.51
CA CYS A 267 2.23 -17.84 -16.66
C CYS A 267 1.72 -17.15 -15.39
N CYS A 268 0.54 -17.57 -14.93
CA CYS A 268 0.01 -17.18 -13.63
C CYS A 268 -0.70 -18.33 -12.94
N SER A 269 -0.70 -18.32 -11.61
CA SER A 269 -1.59 -19.13 -10.76
C SER A 269 -2.26 -18.23 -9.73
N ILE A 270 -3.50 -18.56 -9.39
CA ILE A 270 -4.27 -17.86 -8.38
C ILE A 270 -4.47 -18.81 -7.20
N ASP A 271 -4.14 -18.36 -6.00
CA ASP A 271 -4.34 -19.16 -4.79
C ASP A 271 -5.83 -19.43 -4.55
N PRO A 272 -6.19 -20.55 -3.91
CA PRO A 272 -7.58 -20.88 -3.62
C PRO A 272 -8.30 -19.77 -2.86
N TYR A 273 -9.30 -19.15 -3.51
CA TYR A 273 -10.01 -17.98 -3.00
C TYR A 273 -11.48 -18.24 -2.68
N ASP A 274 -12.19 -19.04 -3.50
CA ASP A 274 -13.62 -19.28 -3.33
C ASP A 274 -14.03 -20.63 -3.92
N GLU A 275 -14.77 -21.44 -3.16
CA GLU A 275 -15.27 -22.73 -3.66
C GLU A 275 -16.36 -22.59 -4.74
N LYS A 276 -17.06 -21.44 -4.77
CA LYS A 276 -18.16 -21.18 -5.72
C LYS A 276 -17.65 -20.69 -7.08
N ASN A 277 -16.74 -19.72 -7.11
CA ASN A 277 -16.15 -19.20 -8.34
C ASN A 277 -14.82 -19.88 -8.66
N LYS A 278 -14.88 -20.87 -9.56
CA LYS A 278 -13.71 -21.67 -9.99
C LYS A 278 -12.86 -21.02 -11.08
N GLU A 279 -13.27 -19.86 -11.60
CA GLU A 279 -12.61 -19.14 -12.68
C GLU A 279 -12.74 -17.62 -12.48
N LEU A 280 -11.67 -16.90 -12.78
CA LEU A 280 -11.64 -15.44 -12.85
C LEU A 280 -11.15 -14.98 -14.22
N ARG A 281 -11.65 -13.82 -14.65
CA ARG A 281 -11.22 -13.18 -15.90
C ARG A 281 -10.14 -12.16 -15.59
N LEU A 282 -8.94 -12.39 -16.09
CA LEU A 282 -7.82 -11.49 -15.94
C LEU A 282 -7.52 -10.82 -17.28
N ALA A 283 -7.39 -9.50 -17.28
CA ALA A 283 -6.71 -8.79 -18.35
C ALA A 283 -5.20 -8.84 -18.06
N TYR A 284 -4.43 -9.50 -18.93
CA TYR A 284 -2.98 -9.46 -18.88
C TYR A 284 -2.43 -8.58 -20.00
N SER A 285 -1.38 -7.83 -19.69
CA SER A 285 -0.68 -6.96 -20.62
C SER A 285 0.82 -7.21 -20.59
N VAL A 286 1.44 -7.22 -21.76
CA VAL A 286 2.90 -7.23 -21.93
C VAL A 286 3.29 -5.93 -22.63
N GLU A 287 4.11 -5.12 -21.97
CA GLU A 287 4.68 -3.90 -22.53
C GLU A 287 6.20 -4.05 -22.72
N ALA A 288 6.70 -3.67 -23.89
CA ALA A 288 8.13 -3.73 -24.22
C ALA A 288 8.78 -2.34 -24.17
N GLU A 289 9.79 -2.17 -23.31
CA GLU A 289 10.71 -1.03 -23.16
C GLU A 289 10.14 0.34 -22.76
N THR A 290 8.86 0.61 -22.93
CA THR A 290 8.28 1.97 -22.75
C THR A 290 7.65 2.22 -21.38
N PHE A 291 7.57 1.19 -20.53
CA PHE A 291 6.81 1.20 -19.28
C PHE A 291 7.44 2.04 -18.15
N ASP A 292 8.71 2.41 -18.27
CA ASP A 292 9.42 3.27 -17.31
C ASP A 292 9.43 4.75 -17.73
N HIS A 293 8.85 5.06 -18.90
CA HIS A 293 8.89 6.37 -19.56
C HIS A 293 10.31 6.92 -19.84
N LEU A 294 11.36 6.11 -19.66
CA LEU A 294 12.74 6.48 -19.98
C LEU A 294 13.00 6.34 -21.49
N LYS A 295 12.39 5.33 -22.12
CA LYS A 295 12.41 5.15 -23.58
C LYS A 295 11.06 5.49 -24.20
N LYS A 296 11.08 6.31 -25.26
CA LYS A 296 9.90 6.65 -26.07
C LYS A 296 9.62 5.66 -27.21
N PHE A 297 10.57 4.77 -27.49
CA PHE A 297 10.51 3.83 -28.60
C PHE A 297 10.89 2.44 -28.12
N SER A 298 10.12 1.45 -28.57
CA SER A 298 10.43 0.03 -28.37
C SER A 298 11.05 -0.56 -29.62
N ARG A 299 12.07 -1.42 -29.46
CA ARG A 299 12.70 -2.23 -30.50
C ARG A 299 11.84 -3.45 -30.87
N VAL A 300 10.93 -3.83 -29.99
CA VAL A 300 10.00 -4.94 -30.18
C VAL A 300 8.59 -4.41 -30.46
N PHE A 301 7.82 -5.18 -31.21
CA PHE A 301 6.38 -4.99 -31.32
C PHE A 301 5.66 -6.35 -31.29
N PHE A 302 4.38 -6.29 -30.98
CA PHE A 302 3.43 -7.38 -31.02
C PHE A 302 2.35 -7.05 -32.06
N PHE A 303 1.66 -8.06 -32.54
CA PHE A 303 0.41 -7.88 -33.27
C PHE A 303 -0.77 -7.94 -32.30
N ASP A 304 -1.61 -6.91 -32.32
CA ASP A 304 -2.87 -6.91 -31.59
C ASP A 304 -3.95 -7.76 -32.30
N ARG A 305 -5.18 -7.76 -31.77
CA ARG A 305 -6.31 -8.50 -32.36
C ARG A 305 -6.70 -8.01 -33.76
N ASP A 306 -6.41 -6.76 -34.10
CA ASP A 306 -6.68 -6.15 -35.40
C ASP A 306 -5.48 -6.27 -36.36
N ASN A 307 -4.46 -7.05 -35.98
CA ASN A 307 -3.20 -7.22 -36.70
C ASN A 307 -2.40 -5.90 -36.86
N LYS A 308 -2.59 -4.93 -35.96
CA LYS A 308 -1.80 -3.70 -35.90
C LYS A 308 -0.58 -3.90 -35.01
N ARG A 309 0.51 -3.23 -35.38
CA ARG A 309 1.76 -3.25 -34.61
C ARG A 309 1.63 -2.36 -33.38
N THR A 310 1.92 -2.92 -32.21
CA THR A 310 1.88 -2.23 -30.91
C THR A 310 3.06 -2.69 -30.06
N ASN A 311 3.58 -1.82 -29.19
CA ASN A 311 4.57 -2.18 -28.16
C ASN A 311 3.89 -2.72 -26.88
N VAL A 312 2.56 -2.71 -26.83
CA VAL A 312 1.74 -3.22 -25.72
C VAL A 312 0.76 -4.25 -26.25
N LEU A 313 0.91 -5.50 -25.83
CA LEU A 313 -0.05 -6.58 -26.07
C LEU A 313 -0.99 -6.68 -24.88
N SER A 314 -2.31 -6.63 -25.10
CA SER A 314 -3.31 -6.83 -24.05
C SER A 314 -4.31 -7.91 -24.46
N ARG A 315 -4.59 -8.85 -23.56
CA ARG A 315 -5.58 -9.92 -23.76
C ARG A 315 -6.32 -10.24 -22.46
N VAL A 316 -7.54 -10.73 -22.60
CA VAL A 316 -8.31 -11.28 -21.47
C VAL A 316 -8.20 -12.80 -21.48
N VAL A 317 -7.89 -13.37 -20.33
CA VAL A 317 -7.76 -14.81 -20.10
C VAL A 317 -8.65 -15.22 -18.93
N LYS A 318 -9.16 -16.45 -18.99
CA LYS A 318 -9.80 -17.08 -17.84
C LYS A 318 -8.75 -17.89 -17.11
N VAL A 319 -8.69 -17.76 -15.80
CA VAL A 319 -7.72 -18.44 -14.95
C VAL A 319 -8.46 -19.11 -13.81
N HIS A 320 -8.15 -20.38 -13.57
CA HIS A 320 -8.70 -21.16 -12.47
C HIS A 320 -8.15 -20.70 -11.12
N THR A 321 -9.02 -20.73 -10.10
CA THR A 321 -8.75 -20.30 -8.72
C THR A 321 -8.43 -21.48 -7.80
N ASP A 322 -7.77 -22.52 -8.32
CA ASP A 322 -7.44 -23.74 -7.58
C ASP A 322 -5.91 -23.98 -7.46
N GLY A 323 -5.12 -22.93 -7.67
CA GLY A 323 -3.66 -22.98 -7.61
C GLY A 323 -2.97 -23.54 -8.86
N ARG A 324 -3.71 -24.04 -9.85
CA ARG A 324 -3.07 -24.52 -11.09
C ARG A 324 -2.43 -23.38 -11.87
N THR A 325 -1.26 -23.63 -12.44
CA THR A 325 -0.57 -22.65 -13.29
C THR A 325 -1.11 -22.69 -14.71
N GLU A 326 -1.50 -21.53 -15.23
CA GLU A 326 -1.94 -21.34 -16.60
C GLU A 326 -1.00 -20.43 -17.37
N CYS A 327 -0.63 -20.84 -18.57
CA CYS A 327 0.40 -20.18 -19.37
C CYS A 327 -0.11 -19.78 -20.75
N GLN A 328 0.16 -18.53 -21.13
CA GLN A 328 -0.19 -17.95 -22.42
C GLN A 328 1.06 -17.76 -23.26
N ALA A 329 1.05 -18.28 -24.49
CA ALA A 329 2.13 -18.05 -25.45
C ALA A 329 2.03 -16.62 -26.00
N VAL A 330 3.15 -15.90 -25.96
CA VAL A 330 3.31 -14.53 -26.46
C VAL A 330 4.44 -14.52 -27.48
N THR A 331 4.12 -14.07 -28.69
CA THR A 331 5.09 -13.93 -29.79
C THR A 331 5.36 -12.46 -30.02
N GLY A 332 6.63 -12.07 -29.86
CA GLY A 332 7.13 -10.72 -30.13
C GLY A 332 7.97 -10.69 -31.40
N TYR A 333 8.01 -9.54 -32.07
CA TYR A 333 8.73 -9.32 -33.30
C TYR A 333 9.73 -8.17 -33.14
N ILE A 334 10.94 -8.34 -33.67
CA ILE A 334 12.01 -7.35 -33.61
C ILE A 334 11.87 -6.41 -34.81
N LYS A 335 11.93 -5.10 -34.57
CA LYS A 335 11.89 -4.11 -35.66
C LYS A 335 13.12 -4.25 -36.55
N SER A 336 12.90 -4.19 -37.85
CA SER A 336 13.97 -4.12 -38.85
C SER A 336 14.91 -2.95 -38.57
N ASN A 337 16.22 -3.12 -38.80
CA ASN A 337 17.26 -2.12 -38.59
C ASN A 337 17.45 -1.68 -37.12
N THR A 338 17.15 -2.55 -36.15
CA THR A 338 17.48 -2.31 -34.74
C THR A 338 19.00 -2.22 -34.57
N ARG A 339 19.52 -1.03 -34.26
CA ARG A 339 20.96 -0.77 -34.10
C ARG A 339 21.50 -1.15 -32.72
N ASP A 340 20.69 -0.97 -31.70
CA ASP A 340 21.04 -1.33 -30.33
C ASP A 340 20.68 -2.80 -30.08
N ILE A 341 21.69 -3.66 -30.25
CA ILE A 341 21.64 -5.11 -30.01
C ILE A 341 22.47 -5.51 -28.78
N GLN A 342 23.01 -4.54 -28.04
CA GLN A 342 23.86 -4.78 -26.87
C GLN A 342 23.06 -4.71 -25.57
N THR A 343 22.05 -3.83 -25.52
CA THR A 343 21.21 -3.71 -24.32
C THR A 343 20.08 -4.74 -24.33
N PRO A 344 19.79 -5.42 -23.22
CA PRO A 344 18.65 -6.31 -23.10
C PRO A 344 17.34 -5.58 -23.42
N VAL A 345 16.39 -6.31 -24.02
CA VAL A 345 15.02 -5.81 -24.21
C VAL A 345 14.26 -6.05 -22.93
N ARG A 346 13.80 -4.97 -22.28
CA ARG A 346 13.03 -5.05 -21.04
C ARG A 346 11.54 -5.19 -21.36
N PHE A 347 10.87 -6.06 -20.61
CA PHE A 347 9.45 -6.31 -20.69
C PHE A 347 8.82 -6.18 -19.31
N ARG A 348 7.58 -5.70 -19.29
CA ARG A 348 6.73 -5.71 -18.10
C ARG A 348 5.49 -6.52 -18.40
N LEU A 349 5.32 -7.63 -17.68
CA LEU A 349 4.08 -8.39 -17.63
C LEU A 349 3.24 -7.86 -16.47
N LYS A 350 1.97 -7.56 -16.72
CA LYS A 350 1.02 -7.10 -15.70
C LYS A 350 -0.29 -7.85 -15.85
N TYR A 351 -0.88 -8.24 -14.73
CA TYR A 351 -2.24 -8.77 -14.64
C TYR A 351 -3.14 -7.77 -13.91
N SER A 352 -4.39 -7.69 -14.33
CA SER A 352 -5.45 -6.96 -13.66
C SER A 352 -6.73 -7.78 -13.73
N LEU A 353 -7.54 -7.74 -12.67
CA LEU A 353 -8.83 -8.40 -12.65
C LEU A 353 -9.80 -7.63 -13.55
N GLU A 354 -10.51 -8.33 -14.44
CA GLU A 354 -11.66 -7.77 -15.13
C GLU A 354 -12.83 -7.80 -14.15
N GLU A 355 -13.07 -6.67 -13.47
CA GLU A 355 -14.09 -6.58 -12.43
C GLU A 355 -15.49 -6.84 -13.01
N PRO A 356 -16.26 -7.80 -12.46
CA PRO A 356 -17.64 -7.96 -12.85
C PRO A 356 -18.47 -6.74 -12.41
N PRO A 357 -19.64 -6.50 -13.00
CA PRO A 357 -20.52 -5.43 -12.54
C PRO A 357 -20.77 -5.54 -11.03
N LEU A 358 -20.63 -4.43 -10.31
CA LEU A 358 -20.93 -4.40 -8.88
C LEU A 358 -22.38 -4.82 -8.66
N ALA A 359 -22.60 -5.63 -7.63
CA ALA A 359 -23.95 -5.96 -7.19
C ALA A 359 -24.70 -4.67 -6.79
N GLU A 360 -26.04 -4.68 -6.94
CA GLU A 360 -26.87 -3.50 -6.65
C GLU A 360 -26.78 -3.01 -5.20
N SER A 361 -26.28 -3.83 -4.27
CA SER A 361 -26.08 -3.48 -2.87
C SER A 361 -24.63 -3.71 -2.46
N ALA A 362 -24.07 -2.73 -1.73
CA ALA A 362 -22.73 -2.83 -1.14
C ALA A 362 -22.63 -3.89 -0.03
N LEU A 363 -23.76 -4.35 0.51
CA LEU A 363 -23.84 -5.47 1.46
C LEU A 363 -23.85 -6.84 0.76
N VAL A 364 -23.89 -6.85 -0.57
CA VAL A 364 -23.72 -8.07 -1.36
C VAL A 364 -22.24 -8.21 -1.68
N ARG A 365 -21.73 -9.43 -1.47
CA ARG A 365 -20.35 -9.87 -1.70
C ARG A 365 -19.57 -8.98 -2.68
N LEU A 366 -18.62 -8.23 -2.15
CA LEU A 366 -17.78 -7.31 -2.91
C LEU A 366 -16.91 -8.05 -3.93
N ASN A 367 -16.61 -7.36 -5.01
CA ASN A 367 -15.65 -7.85 -5.99
C ASN A 367 -14.26 -7.92 -5.35
N PRO A 368 -13.53 -9.03 -5.49
CA PRO A 368 -12.16 -9.12 -4.98
C PRO A 368 -11.23 -8.16 -5.73
N ILE A 369 -10.07 -7.89 -5.16
CA ILE A 369 -8.99 -7.13 -5.78
C ILE A 369 -7.73 -8.00 -5.84
N LEU A 370 -6.91 -7.84 -6.89
CA LEU A 370 -5.62 -8.53 -6.96
C LEU A 370 -4.59 -7.84 -6.07
N ASP A 371 -3.74 -8.64 -5.44
CA ASP A 371 -2.51 -8.14 -4.83
C ASP A 371 -1.64 -7.46 -5.89
N GLN A 372 -1.53 -6.13 -5.81
CA GLN A 372 -0.84 -5.31 -6.79
C GLN A 372 0.67 -5.55 -6.81
N THR A 373 1.25 -6.03 -5.70
CA THR A 373 2.69 -6.28 -5.60
C THR A 373 3.11 -7.49 -6.44
N GLN A 374 2.26 -8.52 -6.50
CA GLN A 374 2.53 -9.77 -7.22
C GLN A 374 1.95 -9.78 -8.64
N ALA A 375 1.08 -8.82 -8.96
CA ALA A 375 0.41 -8.70 -10.24
C ALA A 375 1.30 -8.18 -11.39
N HIS A 376 2.59 -7.88 -11.16
CA HIS A 376 3.51 -7.52 -12.24
C HIS A 376 4.91 -8.13 -12.07
N VAL A 377 5.53 -8.46 -13.20
CA VAL A 377 6.92 -8.96 -13.28
C VAL A 377 7.64 -8.25 -14.40
N ASP A 378 8.78 -7.66 -14.06
CA ASP A 378 9.74 -7.15 -15.03
C ASP A 378 10.74 -8.26 -15.38
N PHE A 379 11.02 -8.41 -16.67
CA PHE A 379 11.96 -9.39 -17.18
C PHE A 379 12.65 -8.89 -18.43
N GLU A 380 13.71 -9.58 -18.83
CA GLU A 380 14.56 -9.16 -19.94
C GLU A 380 14.77 -10.31 -20.93
N GLY A 381 14.90 -9.94 -22.20
CA GLY A 381 15.42 -10.80 -23.26
C GLY A 381 16.76 -10.28 -23.76
N THR A 382 17.71 -11.18 -24.00
CA THR A 382 19.05 -10.85 -24.50
C THR A 382 19.17 -11.18 -25.98
N PHE A 383 19.87 -10.33 -26.71
CA PHE A 383 20.28 -10.64 -28.07
C PHE A 383 21.46 -11.59 -28.06
N GLN A 384 21.62 -12.38 -29.12
CA GLN A 384 22.79 -13.24 -29.27
C GLN A 384 24.05 -12.37 -29.30
N LYS A 385 25.01 -12.72 -28.44
CA LYS A 385 26.36 -12.15 -28.43
C LYS A 385 27.35 -13.24 -28.80
N ASP A 386 28.42 -12.89 -29.52
CA ASP A 386 29.52 -13.82 -29.84
C ASP A 386 30.44 -14.06 -28.61
N CYS A 387 29.84 -14.24 -27.42
CA CYS A 387 30.54 -14.21 -26.13
C CYS A 387 30.46 -15.53 -25.36
N GLY A 388 29.96 -16.61 -25.96
CA GLY A 388 29.74 -17.90 -25.28
C GLY A 388 28.41 -17.99 -24.55
N ASP A 389 28.15 -19.11 -23.88
CA ASP A 389 26.87 -19.44 -23.23
C ASP A 389 26.62 -18.69 -21.90
N ASP A 390 27.60 -17.95 -21.39
CA ASP A 390 27.57 -17.23 -20.11
C ASP A 390 27.27 -15.72 -20.25
N ASP A 391 27.00 -15.23 -21.47
CA ASP A 391 26.70 -13.82 -21.80
C ASP A 391 27.81 -12.82 -21.35
N LEU A 392 29.00 -13.31 -20.97
CA LEU A 392 30.14 -12.53 -20.48
C LEU A 392 31.18 -12.37 -21.60
N CYS A 393 31.17 -11.19 -22.23
CA CYS A 393 32.16 -10.84 -23.24
C CYS A 393 33.50 -10.46 -22.59
N GLU A 394 34.37 -11.43 -22.31
CA GLU A 394 35.74 -11.17 -21.90
C GLU A 394 36.61 -10.80 -23.11
N SER A 395 37.00 -9.52 -23.20
CA SER A 395 38.02 -9.08 -24.16
C SER A 395 39.40 -9.20 -23.54
N ASN A 396 40.34 -9.86 -24.21
CA ASN A 396 41.74 -9.98 -23.77
C ASN A 396 42.57 -8.74 -24.19
N LEU A 397 42.15 -7.55 -23.74
CA LEU A 397 42.81 -6.27 -24.03
C LEU A 397 43.80 -5.86 -22.94
#